data_AF-A0A388QTZ4-F1
#
_entry.id   AF-A0A388QTZ4-F1
#
_cell.length_a   1.000
_cell.length_b   1.000
_cell.length_c   1.000
_cell.angle_alpha   90.00
_cell.angle_beta   90.00
_cell.angle_gamma   90.00
#
_symmetry.space_group_name_H-M   'P 1'
#
loop_
_entity.id
_entity.type
_entity.pdbx_description
1 polymer ?
#
loop_
_entity_poly.entity_id
_entity_poly.type
_entity_poly.pdbx_seq_one_letter_code
_entity_poly.pdbx_strand_id
1 'polypeptide(L)'
;MINADKVRLTGAKEEDKTYMFYTGWVGTAYRRTAAAMRAKRPEFLVTHAVKGMLPKNRLANDMIAKLRVYAGEQHEHAASNPIPFKG
;
A
#
# COMPACT_ATOMS: atom_id res chain seq x y z
N MET A 1 5.32 -8.79 2.14
CA MET A 1 5.88 -7.72 2.98
C MET A 1 5.09 -7.69 4.29
N ILE A 2 5.77 -7.90 5.40
CA ILE A 2 5.23 -7.72 6.77
C ILE A 2 5.55 -6.29 7.24
N ASN A 3 4.90 -5.80 8.29
CA ASN A 3 5.14 -4.48 8.91
C ASN A 3 4.91 -3.27 7.99
N ALA A 4 3.82 -3.28 7.22
CA ALA A 4 3.47 -2.15 6.37
C ALA A 4 3.10 -0.88 7.16
N ASP A 5 2.70 -1.03 8.42
CA ASP A 5 2.42 0.05 9.36
C ASP A 5 3.67 0.87 9.73
N LYS A 6 4.83 0.21 9.83
CA LYS A 6 6.12 0.80 10.21
C LYS A 6 6.88 1.46 9.05
N VAL A 7 6.25 1.57 7.87
CA VAL A 7 6.89 2.19 6.70
C VAL A 7 7.13 3.67 6.95
N ARG A 8 8.41 4.06 6.97
CA ARG A 8 8.83 5.45 7.21
C ARG A 8 8.61 6.31 5.98
N LEU A 9 7.87 7.41 6.16
CA LEU A 9 7.85 8.52 5.22
C LEU A 9 8.83 9.60 5.70
N THR A 10 9.51 10.27 4.77
CA THR A 10 10.49 11.30 5.09
C THR A 10 9.86 12.69 5.21
N GLY A 11 10.36 13.53 6.13
CA GLY A 11 9.89 14.90 6.32
C GLY A 11 8.42 14.99 6.73
N ALA A 12 7.72 16.02 6.26
CA ALA A 12 6.30 16.26 6.54
C ALA A 12 5.33 15.48 5.62
N LYS A 13 5.84 14.51 4.83
CA LYS A 13 5.03 13.72 3.88
C LYS A 13 3.92 12.91 4.55
N GLU A 14 4.02 12.65 5.84
CA GLU A 14 2.96 11.97 6.59
C GLU A 14 1.67 12.79 6.62
N GLU A 15 1.80 14.11 6.74
CA GLU A 15 0.69 15.05 6.90
C GLU A 15 0.32 15.67 5.55
N ASP A 16 1.32 16.05 4.76
CA ASP A 16 1.12 16.78 3.50
C ASP A 16 0.62 15.89 2.36
N LYS A 17 0.99 14.61 2.36
CA LYS A 17 0.65 13.72 1.25
C LYS A 17 -0.83 13.33 1.35
N THR A 18 -1.60 13.79 0.36
CA THR A 18 -3.03 13.45 0.26
C THR A 18 -3.29 12.49 -0.90
N TYR A 19 -4.17 11.52 -0.64
CA TYR A 19 -4.70 10.58 -1.61
C TYR A 19 -6.13 10.98 -1.96
N MET A 20 -6.40 11.19 -3.25
CA MET A 20 -7.73 11.50 -3.75
C MET A 20 -8.44 10.24 -4.21
N PHE A 21 -9.70 10.12 -3.84
CA PHE A 21 -10.59 9.04 -4.26
C PHE A 21 -11.83 9.64 -4.91
N TYR A 22 -12.29 8.99 -5.98
CA TYR A 22 -13.49 9.37 -6.71
C TYR A 22 -14.35 8.12 -6.90
N THR A 23 -15.64 8.24 -6.59
CA THR A 23 -16.57 7.10 -6.63
C THR A 23 -17.25 6.92 -7.98
N GLY A 24 -17.11 7.87 -8.91
CA GLY A 24 -17.83 7.88 -10.19
C GLY A 24 -19.04 8.81 -10.21
N TRP A 25 -19.54 9.23 -9.04
CA TRP A 25 -20.70 10.12 -8.91
C TRP A 25 -20.29 11.59 -8.82
N VAL A 26 -21.04 12.46 -9.50
CA VAL A 26 -20.82 13.92 -9.48
C VAL A 26 -20.85 14.43 -8.03
N GLY A 27 -19.82 15.20 -7.65
CA GLY A 27 -19.70 15.79 -6.32
C GLY A 27 -19.07 14.88 -5.25
N THR A 28 -18.80 13.61 -5.53
CA THR A 28 -18.25 12.67 -4.53
C THR A 28 -16.75 12.41 -4.72
N ALA A 29 -15.94 13.43 -4.49
CA ALA A 29 -14.49 13.31 -4.37
C ALA A 29 -14.06 13.53 -2.92
N TYR A 30 -13.31 12.59 -2.35
CA TYR A 30 -12.78 12.72 -0.99
C TYR A 30 -11.27 12.55 -0.98
N ARG A 31 -10.62 13.23 -0.04
CA ARG A 31 -9.17 13.18 0.14
C ARG A 31 -8.85 12.62 1.52
N ARG A 32 -7.77 11.86 1.63
CA ARG A 32 -7.24 11.35 2.91
C ARG A 32 -5.74 11.57 2.96
N THR A 33 -5.23 12.04 4.10
CA THR A 33 -3.78 12.19 4.32
C THR A 33 -3.12 10.82 4.46
N ALA A 34 -1.79 10.76 4.30
CA ALA A 34 -1.02 9.56 4.53
C ALA A 34 -1.16 9.07 5.98
N ALA A 35 -1.17 9.98 6.96
CA ALA A 35 -1.44 9.68 8.36
C ALA A 35 -2.78 8.95 8.56
N ALA A 36 -3.86 9.49 7.97
CA ALA A 36 -5.20 8.90 8.05
C ALA A 36 -5.26 7.53 7.34
N MET A 37 -4.53 7.38 6.23
CA MET A 37 -4.44 6.09 5.52
C MET A 37 -3.61 5.07 6.30
N ARG A 38 -2.54 5.47 7.00
CA ARG A 38 -1.77 4.56 7.85
C ARG A 38 -2.61 4.03 9.00
N ALA A 39 -3.38 4.89 9.67
CA ALA A 39 -4.25 4.49 10.77
C ALA A 39 -5.36 3.52 10.31
N LYS A 40 -5.91 3.72 9.11
CA LYS A 40 -7.05 2.95 8.62
C LYS A 40 -6.68 1.69 7.82
N ARG A 41 -5.71 1.81 6.91
CA ARG A 41 -5.30 0.78 5.93
C ARG A 41 -3.82 0.96 5.57
N PRO A 42 -2.87 0.61 6.46
CA PRO A 42 -1.44 0.82 6.22
C PRO A 42 -0.94 0.08 4.98
N GLU A 43 -1.55 -1.05 4.61
CA GLU A 43 -1.20 -1.83 3.42
C GLU A 43 -1.40 -1.05 2.12
N PHE A 44 -2.34 -0.11 2.12
CA PHE A 44 -2.62 0.74 0.97
C PHE A 44 -1.42 1.59 0.59
N LEU A 45 -0.67 2.12 1.56
CA LEU A 45 0.47 3.01 1.30
C LEU A 45 1.53 2.32 0.44
N VAL A 46 1.87 1.08 0.79
CA VAL A 46 2.84 0.26 0.06
C VAL A 46 2.27 -0.20 -1.27
N THR A 47 1.07 -0.78 -1.27
CA THR A 47 0.46 -1.35 -2.48
C THR A 47 0.23 -0.27 -3.54
N HIS A 48 -0.22 0.91 -3.14
CA HIS A 48 -0.43 2.04 -4.04
C HIS A 48 0.90 2.58 -4.60
N ALA A 49 1.95 2.66 -3.79
CA ALA A 49 3.27 3.06 -4.25
C ALA A 49 3.84 2.08 -5.27
N VAL A 50 3.81 0.77 -4.97
CA VAL A 50 4.29 -0.27 -5.90
C VAL A 50 3.48 -0.28 -7.19
N LYS A 51 2.14 -0.16 -7.10
CA LYS A 51 1.28 -0.04 -8.27
C LYS A 51 1.66 1.15 -9.16
N GLY A 52 2.04 2.27 -8.58
CA GLY A 52 2.50 3.45 -9.33
C GLY A 52 3.84 3.26 -10.03
N MET A 53 4.69 2.35 -9.54
CA MET A 53 6.00 2.02 -10.14
C MET A 53 5.91 0.97 -11.25
N LEU A 54 4.76 0.29 -11.40
CA LEU A 54 4.57 -0.75 -12.41
C LEU A 54 4.05 -0.19 -13.74
N PRO A 55 4.38 -0.85 -14.87
CA PRO A 55 3.88 -0.45 -16.18
C PRO A 55 2.35 -0.59 -16.24
N LYS A 56 1.65 0.36 -16.86
CA LYS A 56 0.18 0.32 -16.94
C LYS A 56 -0.31 -0.66 -18.01
N ASN A 57 -0.26 -1.95 -17.72
CA ASN A 57 -0.74 -3.02 -18.59
C ASN A 57 -1.52 -4.09 -17.80
N ARG A 58 -2.10 -5.08 -18.50
CA ARG A 58 -2.85 -6.18 -17.86
C ARG A 58 -1.98 -6.98 -16.90
N LEU A 59 -0.73 -7.24 -17.29
CA LEU A 59 0.24 -7.99 -16.49
C LEU A 59 0.53 -7.33 -15.14
N ALA A 60 0.52 -6.00 -15.06
CA ALA A 60 0.76 -5.31 -13.80
C ALA A 60 -0.30 -5.61 -12.74
N ASN A 61 -1.55 -5.89 -13.12
CA ASN A 61 -2.56 -6.33 -12.16
C ASN A 61 -2.20 -7.71 -11.58
N ASP A 62 -1.70 -8.62 -12.40
CA ASP A 62 -1.25 -9.95 -11.96
C ASP A 62 0.00 -9.85 -11.08
N MET A 63 0.92 -8.94 -11.41
CA MET A 63 2.11 -8.66 -10.58
C MET A 63 1.73 -8.09 -9.21
N ILE A 64 0.76 -7.18 -9.16
CA ILE A 64 0.28 -6.61 -7.90
C ILE A 64 -0.45 -7.66 -7.07
N ALA A 65 -1.22 -8.55 -7.70
CA ALA A 65 -1.92 -9.63 -7.00
C ALA A 65 -0.97 -10.61 -6.29
N LYS A 66 0.27 -10.74 -6.78
CA LYS A 66 1.34 -11.52 -6.14
C LYS A 66 1.94 -10.81 -4.91
N LEU A 67 1.82 -9.49 -4.82
CA LEU A 67 2.32 -8.72 -3.68
C LEU A 67 1.34 -8.84 -2.50
N ARG A 68 1.73 -9.60 -1.47
CA ARG A 68 1.01 -9.69 -0.20
C ARG A 68 1.62 -8.72 0.80
N VAL A 69 0.84 -7.73 1.22
CA VAL A 69 1.24 -6.70 2.20
C VAL A 69 0.40 -6.90 3.45
N TYR A 70 1.05 -7.01 4.60
CA TYR A 70 0.42 -7.17 5.90
C TYR A 70 0.78 -5.99 6.80
N ALA A 71 -0.20 -5.50 7.55
CA ALA A 71 0.02 -4.46 8.54
C ALA A 71 0.99 -4.93 9.65
N GLY A 72 0.83 -6.14 10.17
CA GLY A 72 1.61 -6.65 11.30
C GLY A 72 2.80 -7.55 10.92
N GLU A 73 3.40 -8.15 11.96
CA GLU A 73 4.58 -9.03 11.86
C GLU A 73 4.24 -10.44 11.38
N GLN A 74 2.96 -10.82 11.41
CA GLN A 74 2.48 -12.15 11.06
C GLN A 74 1.93 -12.20 9.63
N HIS A 75 2.18 -13.31 8.95
CA HIS A 75 1.62 -13.65 7.65
C HIS A 75 1.06 -15.08 7.70
N GLU A 76 -0.13 -15.29 7.15
CA GLU A 76 -0.79 -16.61 7.15
C GLU A 76 -0.16 -17.63 6.16
N HIS A 77 0.88 -17.22 5.42
CA HIS A 77 1.53 -18.04 4.40
C HIS A 77 2.58 -19.02 4.95
N ALA A 78 2.33 -19.62 6.11
CA ALA A 78 3.24 -20.59 6.72
C ALA A 78 3.51 -21.82 5.83
N ALA A 79 2.57 -22.19 4.96
CA ALA A 79 2.73 -23.30 4.01
C ALA A 79 3.70 -23.00 2.86
N SER A 80 3.91 -21.72 2.54
CA SER A 80 4.77 -21.29 1.44
C SER A 80 6.12 -20.85 1.99
N ASN A 81 7.01 -21.80 2.33
CA ASN A 81 8.33 -21.58 2.95
C ASN A 81 9.08 -20.33 2.42
N PRO A 82 8.87 -19.14 3.00
CA PRO A 82 9.32 -17.90 2.39
C PRO A 82 10.74 -17.63 2.84
N ILE A 83 11.65 -17.44 1.90
CA ILE A 83 13.03 -17.06 2.21
C ILE A 83 13.03 -15.57 2.60
N PRO A 84 13.54 -15.19 3.79
CA PRO A 84 13.66 -13.80 4.17
C PRO A 84 14.56 -13.06 3.18
N PHE A 85 14.08 -11.96 2.62
CA PHE A 85 14.90 -11.09 1.80
C PHE A 85 15.87 -10.32 2.70
N LYS A 86 17.16 -10.63 2.63
CA LYS A 86 18.23 -9.87 3.29
C LYS A 86 18.68 -8.77 2.32
N GLY A 87 18.17 -7.56 2.54
CA GLY A 87 18.69 -6.33 1.97
C GLY A 87 19.62 -5.65 2.95
#